data_AF-A0A815QL46-F1
#
_entry.id   AF-A0A815QL46-F1
#
_cell.length_a   1.000
_cell.length_b   1.000
_cell.length_c   1.000
_cell.angle_alpha   90.00
_cell.angle_beta   90.00
_cell.angle_gamma   90.00
#
_symmetry.space_group_name_H-M   'P 1'
#
loop_
_entity.id
_entity.type
_entity.pdbx_description
1 polymer ?
#
loop_
_entity_poly.entity_id
_entity_poly.type
_entity_poly.pdbx_seq_one_letter_code
_entity_poly.pdbx_strand_id
1 'polypeptide(L)'
;MKFSLFAPTIDDVKLILDDKEIDMDKQSDGRFICTVDNIFNGDHKYKFRIKKKEWIWSNSIDIIDPYATKYDLKEKCALFRILYEMFVQDFADDGQFSGVINKLDYLVELGINAIELTPVMGIEEAENDTWGYLPSHFFSIRSSYGTKNDL
;
A
#
# COMPACT_ATOMS: atom_id res chain seq x y z
N MET A 1 -8.37 -6.54 -1.99
CA MET A 1 -8.51 -5.55 -0.90
C MET A 1 -9.98 -5.21 -0.69
N LYS A 2 -10.42 -5.09 0.57
CA LYS A 2 -11.81 -4.77 0.91
C LYS A 2 -11.95 -3.29 1.25
N PHE A 3 -12.90 -2.61 0.59
CA PHE A 3 -13.29 -1.24 0.91
C PHE A 3 -14.69 -1.24 1.53
N SER A 4 -14.89 -0.39 2.54
CA SER A 4 -16.18 -0.29 3.24
C SER A 4 -16.49 1.17 3.57
N LEU A 5 -17.73 1.59 3.31
CA LEU A 5 -18.26 2.87 3.76
C LEU A 5 -19.57 2.65 4.51
N PHE A 6 -19.70 3.19 5.71
CA PHE A 6 -20.98 3.20 6.42
C PHE A 6 -21.83 4.40 5.97
N ALA A 7 -22.93 4.14 5.26
CA ALA A 7 -23.77 5.18 4.67
C ALA A 7 -25.26 4.73 4.57
N PRO A 8 -25.94 4.47 5.71
CA PRO A 8 -27.22 3.78 5.74
C PRO A 8 -28.34 4.46 4.94
N THR A 9 -28.32 5.79 4.89
CA THR A 9 -29.36 6.62 4.25
C THR A 9 -29.10 6.91 2.77
N ILE A 10 -27.97 6.44 2.23
CA ILE A 10 -27.57 6.67 0.84
C ILE A 10 -28.10 5.54 -0.06
N ASP A 11 -28.46 5.89 -1.29
CA ASP A 11 -29.05 4.95 -2.25
C ASP A 11 -27.99 4.20 -3.06
N ASP A 12 -26.90 4.89 -3.41
CA ASP A 12 -25.88 4.38 -4.32
C ASP A 12 -24.50 4.91 -3.92
N VAL A 13 -23.52 4.02 -3.89
CA VAL A 13 -22.12 4.34 -3.57
C VAL A 13 -21.22 3.61 -4.56
N LYS A 14 -20.27 4.36 -5.11
CA LYS A 14 -19.18 3.81 -5.92
C LYS A 14 -17.85 4.06 -5.25
N LEU A 15 -16.95 3.09 -5.33
CA LEU A 15 -15.53 3.30 -5.11
C LEU A 15 -14.93 3.89 -6.38
N ILE A 16 -14.22 5.01 -6.26
CA ILE A 16 -13.36 5.55 -7.31
C ILE A 16 -11.94 5.14 -6.94
N LEU A 17 -11.34 4.23 -7.68
CA LEU A 17 -9.98 3.73 -7.46
C LEU A 17 -9.15 3.94 -8.72
N ASP A 18 -8.10 4.76 -8.63
CA ASP A 18 -7.23 5.14 -9.77
C ASP A 18 -8.04 5.49 -11.03
N ASP A 19 -8.98 6.43 -10.86
CA ASP A 19 -9.91 6.92 -11.87
C ASP A 19 -10.94 5.91 -12.42
N LYS A 20 -10.97 4.67 -11.91
CA LYS A 20 -11.99 3.67 -12.23
C LYS A 20 -13.14 3.72 -11.24
N GLU A 21 -14.37 3.71 -11.73
CA GLU A 21 -15.56 3.56 -10.90
C GLU A 21 -15.91 2.08 -10.70
N ILE A 22 -16.17 1.69 -9.46
CA ILE A 22 -16.52 0.33 -9.06
C ILE A 22 -17.77 0.43 -8.18
N ASP A 23 -18.85 -0.26 -8.56
CA ASP A 23 -20.09 -0.28 -7.78
C ASP A 23 -19.87 -1.02 -6.44
N MET A 24 -20.52 -0.55 -5.37
CA MET A 24 -20.42 -1.17 -4.06
C MET A 24 -21.76 -1.77 -3.62
N ASP A 25 -21.72 -2.94 -2.99
CA ASP A 25 -22.90 -3.66 -2.55
C ASP A 25 -23.39 -3.13 -1.20
N LYS A 26 -24.63 -2.64 -1.17
CA LYS A 26 -25.30 -2.22 0.07
C LYS A 26 -25.71 -3.44 0.90
N GLN A 27 -25.19 -3.49 2.12
CA GLN A 27 -25.47 -4.51 3.11
C GLN A 27 -26.67 -4.13 3.99
N SER A 28 -27.25 -5.11 4.69
CA SER A 28 -28.42 -4.91 5.54
C SER A 28 -28.17 -3.99 6.75
N ASP A 29 -26.91 -3.86 7.18
CA ASP A 29 -26.50 -2.98 8.27
C ASP A 29 -26.28 -1.52 7.82
N GLY A 30 -26.45 -1.22 6.52
CA GLY A 30 -26.25 0.11 5.95
C GLY A 30 -24.81 0.41 5.50
N ARG A 31 -23.90 -0.57 5.54
CA ARG A 31 -22.59 -0.46 4.90
C ARG A 31 -22.67 -0.71 3.41
N PHE A 32 -21.82 -0.03 2.65
CA PHE A 32 -21.48 -0.36 1.28
C PHE A 32 -20.11 -1.02 1.28
N ILE A 33 -19.98 -2.17 0.60
CA ILE A 33 -18.75 -2.96 0.58
C ILE A 33 -18.43 -3.35 -0.86
N CYS A 34 -17.16 -3.29 -1.23
CA CYS A 34 -16.65 -4.00 -2.40
C CYS A 34 -15.30 -4.63 -2.07
N THR A 35 -14.97 -5.70 -2.81
CA THR A 35 -13.64 -6.30 -2.81
C THR A 35 -13.06 -6.10 -4.20
N VAL A 36 -11.88 -5.50 -4.25
CA VAL A 36 -11.12 -5.32 -5.49
C VAL A 36 -9.92 -6.25 -5.43
N ASP A 37 -9.88 -7.21 -6.35
CA ASP A 37 -8.74 -8.10 -6.51
C ASP A 37 -7.68 -7.47 -7.42
N ASN A 38 -6.44 -7.96 -7.33
CA ASN A 38 -5.34 -7.57 -8.21
C ASN A 38 -5.11 -6.05 -8.29
N ILE A 39 -5.02 -5.38 -7.14
CA ILE A 39 -4.54 -4.00 -7.09
C ILE A 39 -3.03 -4.02 -7.37
N PHE A 40 -2.64 -3.65 -8.59
CA PHE A 40 -1.27 -3.69 -9.11
C PHE A 40 -0.36 -2.60 -8.49
N ASN A 41 0.94 -2.60 -8.78
CA ASN A 41 1.93 -1.78 -8.07
C ASN A 41 1.65 -0.25 -8.03
N GLY A 42 1.89 0.38 -6.88
CA GLY A 42 1.99 1.84 -6.75
C GLY A 42 1.32 2.44 -5.51
N ASP A 43 1.37 3.77 -5.43
CA ASP A 43 0.47 4.53 -4.57
C ASP A 43 -0.90 4.60 -5.24
N HIS A 44 -1.92 4.11 -4.55
CA HIS A 44 -3.28 4.11 -5.09
C HIS A 44 -4.07 5.25 -4.51
N LYS A 45 -4.82 5.92 -5.38
CA LYS A 45 -5.75 6.98 -5.01
C LYS A 45 -7.15 6.40 -4.98
N TYR A 46 -7.87 6.64 -3.90
CA TYR A 46 -9.27 6.28 -3.85
C TYR A 46 -10.13 7.30 -3.13
N LYS A 47 -11.42 7.27 -3.45
CA LYS A 47 -12.47 8.04 -2.79
C LYS A 47 -13.81 7.35 -3.02
N PHE A 48 -14.81 7.71 -2.24
CA PHE A 48 -16.17 7.21 -2.43
C PHE A 48 -17.01 8.26 -3.12
N ARG A 49 -17.74 7.87 -4.17
CA ARG A 49 -18.75 8.71 -4.79
C ARG A 49 -20.12 8.26 -4.30
N ILE A 50 -20.79 9.13 -3.56
CA ILE A 50 -22.13 8.87 -3.04
C ILE A 50 -23.18 9.56 -3.91
N LYS A 51 -24.33 8.92 -4.08
CA LYS A 51 -25.49 9.50 -4.76
C LYS A 51 -26.74 9.21 -3.94
N LYS A 52 -27.47 10.28 -3.62
CA LYS A 52 -28.80 10.20 -3.04
C LYS A 52 -29.82 10.55 -4.12
N LYS A 53 -30.82 9.70 -4.32
CA LYS A 53 -31.93 9.92 -5.25
C LYS A 53 -32.95 10.83 -4.58
N GLU A 54 -32.67 12.13 -4.56
CA GLU A 54 -33.70 13.12 -4.26
C GLU A 54 -34.44 13.57 -5.53
N TRP A 55 -35.73 13.86 -5.39
CA TRP A 55 -36.69 14.09 -6.46
C TRP A 55 -36.40 15.27 -7.41
N ILE A 56 -35.38 16.10 -7.16
CA ILE A 56 -35.13 17.31 -7.96
C ILE A 56 -33.65 17.48 -8.36
N TRP A 57 -32.69 16.89 -7.66
CA TRP A 57 -31.27 17.04 -7.99
C TRP A 57 -30.50 15.78 -7.59
N SER A 58 -30.14 14.95 -8.55
CA SER A 58 -29.25 13.81 -8.28
C SER A 58 -27.79 14.25 -8.40
N ASN A 59 -27.33 15.05 -7.44
CA ASN A 59 -25.92 15.43 -7.35
C ASN A 59 -25.13 14.28 -6.70
N SER A 60 -24.01 13.93 -7.33
CA SER A 60 -23.01 13.05 -6.71
C SER A 60 -22.03 13.86 -5.89
N ILE A 61 -21.61 13.33 -4.74
CA ILE A 61 -20.60 13.94 -3.87
C ILE A 61 -19.46 12.94 -3.70
N ASP A 62 -18.22 13.41 -3.88
CA ASP A 62 -17.03 12.65 -3.57
C ASP A 62 -16.65 12.84 -2.09
N ILE A 63 -16.45 11.72 -1.38
CA ILE A 63 -16.09 11.64 0.03
C ILE A 63 -14.71 10.96 0.13
N ILE A 64 -13.81 11.59 0.88
CA ILE A 64 -12.55 10.98 1.29
C ILE A 64 -12.85 10.03 2.46
N ASP A 65 -12.27 8.84 2.43
CA ASP A 65 -12.43 7.87 3.53
C ASP A 65 -12.00 8.50 4.87
N PRO A 66 -12.92 8.61 5.86
CA PRO A 66 -12.58 9.18 7.17
C PRO A 66 -11.55 8.35 7.95
N TYR A 67 -11.33 7.09 7.57
CA TYR A 67 -10.33 6.20 8.17
C TYR A 67 -9.02 6.13 7.38
N ALA A 68 -8.88 6.91 6.31
CA ALA A 68 -7.63 6.96 5.56
C ALA A 68 -6.47 7.44 6.43
N THR A 69 -5.38 6.68 6.47
CA THR A 69 -4.15 7.06 7.17
C THR A 69 -3.32 8.09 6.40
N LYS A 70 -3.54 8.22 5.09
CA LYS A 70 -2.90 9.19 4.21
C LYS A 70 -3.92 9.75 3.22
N TYR A 71 -3.85 11.05 2.93
CA TYR A 71 -4.74 11.74 1.99
C TYR A 71 -4.01 12.82 1.20
N ASP A 72 -4.52 13.13 0.01
CA ASP A 72 -4.07 14.24 -0.84
C ASP A 72 -5.17 15.32 -0.86
N LEU A 73 -4.86 16.50 -0.32
CA LEU A 73 -5.80 17.64 -0.27
C LEU A 73 -6.07 18.26 -1.64
N LYS A 74 -5.08 18.23 -2.53
CA LYS A 74 -5.19 18.83 -3.85
C LYS A 74 -6.12 17.98 -4.72
N GLU A 75 -5.91 16.67 -4.69
CA GLU A 75 -6.68 15.70 -5.46
C GLU A 75 -7.95 15.22 -4.73
N LYS A 76 -8.10 15.58 -3.45
CA LYS A 76 -9.23 15.23 -2.57
C LYS A 76 -9.50 13.72 -2.57
N CYS A 77 -8.46 12.93 -2.32
CA CYS A 77 -8.53 11.48 -2.28
C CYS A 77 -7.70 10.91 -1.13
N ALA A 78 -8.04 9.69 -0.72
CA ALA A 78 -7.26 8.88 0.20
C ALA A 78 -6.16 8.13 -0.58
N LEU A 79 -5.06 7.84 0.12
CA LEU A 79 -3.92 7.11 -0.41
C LEU A 79 -3.70 5.84 0.40
N PHE A 80 -3.38 4.72 -0.26
CA PHE A 80 -2.94 3.51 0.43
C PHE A 80 -1.80 2.82 -0.33
N ARG A 81 -1.11 1.94 0.40
CA ARG A 81 0.02 1.13 -0.05
C ARG A 81 0.00 -0.20 0.71
N ILE A 82 0.40 -1.27 0.04
CA ILE A 82 0.55 -2.61 0.62
C ILE A 82 2.04 -2.83 0.85
N LEU A 83 2.46 -2.60 2.09
CA LEU A 83 3.86 -2.63 2.51
C LEU A 83 4.29 -4.02 2.98
N TYR A 84 5.53 -4.39 2.65
CA TYR A 84 6.22 -5.54 3.20
C TYR A 84 7.56 -5.08 3.77
N GLU A 85 7.69 -5.09 5.10
CA GLU A 85 8.97 -4.84 5.76
C GLU A 85 9.88 -6.07 5.59
N MET A 86 11.11 -5.84 5.16
CA MET A 86 12.03 -6.90 4.77
C MET A 86 13.41 -6.73 5.40
N PHE A 87 13.81 -7.76 6.15
CA PHE A 87 15.19 -7.98 6.53
C PHE A 87 15.88 -8.81 5.44
N VAL A 88 16.79 -8.18 4.68
CA VAL A 88 17.45 -8.77 3.49
C VAL A 88 18.11 -10.11 3.82
N GLN A 89 18.84 -10.17 4.93
CA GLN A 89 19.63 -11.33 5.32
C GLN A 89 18.80 -12.60 5.51
N ASP A 90 17.60 -12.46 6.08
CA ASP A 90 16.72 -13.60 6.35
C ASP A 90 15.79 -13.91 5.18
N PHE A 91 15.41 -12.90 4.39
CA PHE A 91 14.50 -13.11 3.25
C PHE A 91 15.20 -13.74 2.05
N ALA A 92 16.43 -13.32 1.76
CA ALA A 92 17.21 -13.79 0.63
C ALA A 92 17.98 -15.06 0.99
N ASP A 93 17.95 -16.06 0.11
CA ASP A 93 18.62 -17.35 0.40
C ASP A 93 20.15 -17.21 0.47
N ASP A 94 20.70 -16.20 -0.21
CA ASP A 94 22.11 -15.80 -0.20
C ASP A 94 22.41 -14.64 0.77
N GLY A 95 21.40 -14.16 1.50
CA GLY A 95 21.47 -13.02 2.40
C GLY A 95 21.77 -11.68 1.72
N GLN A 96 21.59 -11.58 0.40
CA GLN A 96 22.01 -10.45 -0.43
C GLN A 96 20.84 -9.88 -1.25
N PHE A 97 21.05 -8.67 -1.82
CA PHE A 97 20.04 -8.06 -2.70
C PHE A 97 19.74 -8.90 -3.93
N SER A 98 20.71 -9.67 -4.45
CA SER A 98 20.50 -10.61 -5.55
C SER A 98 19.39 -11.63 -5.24
N GLY A 99 19.40 -12.22 -4.05
CA GLY A 99 18.35 -13.15 -3.64
C GLY A 99 16.99 -12.47 -3.46
N VAL A 100 16.96 -11.20 -3.04
CA VAL A 100 15.72 -10.40 -3.01
C VAL A 100 15.18 -10.18 -4.43
N ILE A 101 16.04 -9.75 -5.36
CA ILE A 101 15.69 -9.49 -6.76
C ILE A 101 15.08 -10.73 -7.40
N ASN A 102 15.68 -11.90 -7.15
CA ASN A 102 15.19 -13.18 -7.66
C ASN A 102 13.78 -13.57 -7.15
N LYS A 103 13.30 -12.97 -6.06
CA LYS A 103 11.99 -13.22 -5.45
C LYS A 103 10.98 -12.09 -5.69
N LEU A 104 11.30 -11.09 -6.53
CA LEU A 104 10.36 -9.98 -6.81
C LEU A 104 9.06 -10.46 -7.46
N ASP A 105 9.13 -11.45 -8.37
CA ASP A 105 7.93 -12.01 -9.00
C ASP A 105 6.96 -12.62 -7.96
N TYR A 106 7.50 -13.29 -6.93
CA TYR A 106 6.71 -13.80 -5.82
C TYR A 106 6.03 -12.68 -5.03
N LEU A 107 6.75 -11.58 -4.74
CA LEU A 107 6.17 -10.46 -3.99
C LEU A 107 5.07 -9.75 -4.79
N VAL A 108 5.22 -9.67 -6.10
CA VAL A 108 4.18 -9.18 -7.02
C VAL A 108 2.97 -10.11 -7.00
N GLU A 109 3.17 -11.43 -7.07
CA GLU A 109 2.08 -12.42 -6.99
C GLU A 109 1.34 -12.38 -5.65
N LEU A 110 2.07 -12.15 -4.56
CA LEU A 110 1.52 -11.97 -3.21
C LEU A 110 0.65 -10.70 -3.09
N GLY A 111 0.80 -9.74 -4.01
CA GLY A 111 0.07 -8.46 -4.01
C GLY A 111 0.72 -7.37 -3.15
N ILE A 112 2.00 -7.54 -2.78
CA ILE A 112 2.80 -6.48 -2.15
C ILE A 112 3.18 -5.46 -3.22
N ASN A 113 3.08 -4.17 -2.91
CA ASN A 113 3.41 -3.12 -3.87
C ASN A 113 4.48 -2.12 -3.39
N ALA A 114 4.97 -2.28 -2.16
CA ALA A 114 6.13 -1.59 -1.67
C ALA A 114 6.91 -2.46 -0.70
N ILE A 115 8.23 -2.46 -0.88
CA ILE A 115 9.17 -3.10 0.06
C ILE A 115 9.75 -1.99 0.93
N GLU A 116 9.65 -2.16 2.24
CA GLU A 116 10.38 -1.35 3.21
C GLU A 116 11.54 -2.18 3.70
N LEU A 117 12.76 -1.87 3.25
CA LEU A 117 13.94 -2.56 3.77
C LEU A 117 14.20 -2.09 5.20
N THR A 118 14.50 -3.04 6.10
CA THR A 118 15.20 -2.69 7.34
C THR A 118 16.51 -1.97 7.00
N PRO A 119 17.14 -1.21 7.92
CA PRO A 119 18.34 -0.45 7.60
C PRO A 119 19.42 -1.26 6.87
N VAL A 120 19.82 -0.76 5.69
CA VAL A 120 20.84 -1.38 4.82
C VAL A 120 22.21 -0.69 4.93
N MET A 121 22.36 0.20 5.90
CA MET A 121 23.57 0.99 6.11
C MET A 121 24.73 0.12 6.59
N GLY A 122 25.96 0.57 6.33
CA GLY A 122 27.16 -0.09 6.81
C GLY A 122 27.22 -0.12 8.34
N ILE A 123 27.64 -1.26 8.86
CA ILE A 123 27.83 -1.57 10.28
C ILE A 123 29.27 -2.04 10.50
N GLU A 124 29.73 -2.06 11.75
CA GLU A 124 31.00 -2.70 12.08
C GLU A 124 30.92 -4.22 11.82
N GLU A 125 32.00 -4.85 11.37
CA GLU A 125 32.00 -6.30 11.07
C GLU A 125 31.66 -7.16 12.30
N ALA A 126 32.01 -6.68 13.50
CA ALA A 126 31.66 -7.33 14.77
C ALA A 126 30.14 -7.35 15.05
N GLU A 127 29.36 -6.57 14.31
CA GLU A 127 27.91 -6.39 14.47
C GLU A 127 27.12 -7.07 13.34
N ASN A 128 27.74 -8.01 12.61
CA ASN A 128 27.13 -8.70 11.47
C ASN A 128 25.89 -9.57 11.79
N ASP A 129 25.48 -9.66 13.05
CA ASP A 129 24.24 -10.32 13.49
C ASP A 129 23.25 -9.31 14.09
N THR A 130 23.11 -8.15 13.44
CA THR A 130 22.17 -7.10 13.85
C THR A 130 21.12 -6.85 12.76
N TRP A 131 19.96 -6.34 13.18
CA TRP A 131 18.87 -5.93 12.27
C TRP A 131 19.16 -4.62 11.51
N GLY A 132 20.36 -4.05 11.66
CA GLY A 132 20.80 -2.83 10.98
C GLY A 132 20.50 -1.51 11.70
N TYR A 133 19.78 -1.52 12.82
CA TYR A 133 19.44 -0.29 13.58
C TYR A 133 20.62 0.32 14.37
N LEU A 134 21.82 -0.23 14.24
CA LEU A 134 23.07 0.31 14.77
C LEU A 134 24.04 0.67 13.62
N PRO A 135 23.72 1.69 12.81
CA PRO A 135 24.58 2.07 11.69
C PRO A 135 25.86 2.78 12.16
N SER A 136 27.00 2.31 11.69
CA SER A 136 28.30 3.00 11.85
C SER A 136 28.63 3.88 10.64
N HIS A 137 28.07 3.53 9.48
CA HIS A 137 28.38 4.17 8.20
C HIS A 137 27.12 4.45 7.38
N PHE A 138 26.41 5.53 7.72
CA PHE A 138 25.12 5.93 7.14
C PHE A 138 25.07 6.07 5.61
N PHE A 139 26.21 6.31 4.96
CA PHE A 139 26.29 6.52 3.50
C PHE A 139 26.92 5.35 2.74
N SER A 140 27.28 4.28 3.44
CA SER A 140 27.73 3.04 2.82
C SER A 140 26.65 2.00 2.93
N ILE A 141 26.61 1.09 1.95
CA ILE A 141 25.78 -0.09 2.04
C ILE A 141 26.47 -1.15 2.88
N ARG A 142 25.71 -1.96 3.60
CA ARG A 142 26.23 -3.12 4.31
C ARG A 142 26.87 -4.07 3.30
N SER A 143 28.19 -4.26 3.40
CA SER A 143 28.98 -5.03 2.43
C SER A 143 28.52 -6.49 2.30
N SER A 144 27.95 -7.06 3.37
CA SER A 144 27.41 -8.42 3.35
C SER A 144 26.13 -8.57 2.50
N TYR A 145 25.44 -7.47 2.17
CA TYR A 145 24.25 -7.51 1.32
C TYR A 145 24.58 -7.36 -0.17
N GLY A 146 25.82 -6.95 -0.49
CA GLY A 146 26.28 -6.73 -1.86
C GLY A 146 26.94 -5.37 -2.03
N THR A 147 27.07 -4.95 -3.29
CA THR A 147 27.62 -3.65 -3.68
C THR A 147 26.52 -2.61 -3.84
N LYS A 148 26.93 -1.34 -3.98
CA LYS A 148 26.02 -0.24 -4.32
C LYS A 148 25.23 -0.49 -5.61
N ASN A 149 25.77 -1.27 -6.56
CA ASN A 149 25.10 -1.54 -7.82
C ASN A 149 24.06 -2.67 -7.72
N ASP A 150 24.07 -3.42 -6.61
CA ASP A 150 23.11 -4.50 -6.35
C ASP A 150 21.83 -3.98 -5.65
N LEU A 151 21.86 -2.73 -5.14
CA LEU A 151 20.72 -2.00 -4.57
C LEU A 151 20.13 -1.02 -5.59
#